data_AF-A0A1U7LJZ6-F1
#
_entry.id   AF-A0A1U7LJZ6-F1
#
_cell.length_a   1.000
_cell.length_b   1.000
_cell.length_c   1.000
_cell.angle_alpha   90.00
_cell.angle_beta   90.00
_cell.angle_gamma   90.00
#
_symmetry.space_group_name_H-M   'P 1'
#
loop_
_entity.id
_entity.type
_entity.pdbx_description
1 polymer ?
#
loop_
_entity_poly.entity_id
_entity_poly.type
_entity_poly.pdbx_seq_one_letter_code
_entity_poly.pdbx_strand_id
1 'polypeptide(L)'
;MKDLPKCTACNLTRNLWLCLTCGSIGCGRQQFAGDPGNSHQLQHYNLSSHPISVKLGSLSADSDIGISSLISLLISDVYCYICGEERTDDNIHNHLLHFHIDPTQQNKTEKTLIERQIEENLKWDFSTTTDSGNQMQPVFGPGLTGLKNLGNSCYLASVVQCLFSLPAFQQRYYGPNLEPLVEMNPADSLESQLRKMADGLLSGRYSKKIDDHTDAQEGLPPTMFKTLVGRGHPEFATNKQQACYFSTFTKFRMLLNSSDIFST
;
A
#
# COMPACT_ATOMS: atom_id res chain seq x y z
N MET A 1 1.24 -33.62 21.02
CA MET A 1 1.07 -32.20 21.41
C MET A 1 2.30 -31.46 20.89
N LYS A 2 2.19 -30.71 19.79
CA LYS A 2 3.29 -29.83 19.35
C LYS A 2 3.14 -28.54 20.15
N ASP A 3 4.13 -28.19 20.96
CA ASP A 3 4.13 -26.93 21.71
C ASP A 3 4.00 -25.76 20.73
N LEU A 4 3.04 -24.85 21.00
CA LEU A 4 2.88 -23.65 20.19
C LEU A 4 4.13 -22.78 20.32
N PRO A 5 4.62 -22.16 19.23
CA PRO A 5 5.76 -21.26 19.31
C PRO A 5 5.45 -20.11 20.27
N LYS A 6 6.41 -19.80 21.14
CA LYS A 6 6.35 -18.69 22.11
C LYS A 6 7.63 -17.88 22.05
N CYS A 7 7.54 -16.61 22.40
CA CYS A 7 8.72 -15.77 22.52
C CYS A 7 9.66 -16.33 23.60
N THR A 8 10.97 -16.33 23.35
CA THR A 8 11.98 -16.81 24.29
C THR A 8 12.12 -15.91 25.52
N ALA A 9 11.81 -14.63 25.39
CA ALA A 9 11.97 -13.61 26.44
C ALA A 9 10.66 -13.22 27.14
N CYS A 10 9.49 -13.63 26.63
CA CYS A 10 8.20 -13.32 27.25
C CYS A 10 7.10 -14.34 26.91
N ASN A 11 5.94 -14.22 27.54
CA ASN A 11 4.84 -15.17 27.38
C ASN A 11 3.94 -14.92 26.14
N LEU A 12 4.40 -14.12 25.18
CA LEU A 12 3.65 -13.87 23.95
C LEU A 12 3.70 -15.10 23.04
N THR A 13 2.54 -15.49 22.53
CA THR A 13 2.31 -16.59 21.57
C THR A 13 1.87 -16.08 20.19
N ARG A 14 1.81 -14.75 20.03
CA ARG A 14 1.37 -14.02 18.83
C ARG A 14 2.41 -12.97 18.45
N ASN A 15 2.37 -12.52 17.19
CA ASN A 15 3.34 -11.59 16.60
C ASN A 15 4.78 -12.09 16.79
N LEU A 16 5.02 -13.34 16.43
CA LEU A 16 6.30 -14.02 16.61
C LEU A 16 7.13 -14.00 15.34
N TRP A 17 8.42 -13.75 15.51
CA TRP A 17 9.41 -13.64 14.46
C TRP A 17 10.54 -14.62 14.73
N LEU A 18 10.89 -15.39 13.70
CA LEU A 18 11.97 -16.36 13.71
C LEU A 18 13.20 -15.75 13.04
N CYS A 19 14.34 -15.77 13.72
CA CYS A 19 15.61 -15.41 13.12
C CYS A 19 16.07 -16.49 12.14
N LEU A 20 16.29 -16.14 10.87
CA LEU A 20 16.73 -17.12 9.85
C LEU A 20 18.20 -17.53 10.01
N THR A 21 18.98 -16.83 10.82
CA THR A 21 20.40 -17.15 11.06
C THR A 21 20.59 -18.18 12.17
N CYS A 22 19.76 -18.16 13.21
CA CYS A 22 19.97 -19.02 14.39
C CYS A 22 18.72 -19.68 14.96
N GLY A 23 17.54 -19.44 14.39
CA GLY A 23 16.29 -20.02 14.87
C GLY A 23 15.74 -19.41 16.17
N SER A 24 16.31 -18.30 16.67
CA SER A 24 15.76 -17.60 17.83
C SER A 24 14.37 -17.01 17.53
N ILE A 25 13.43 -17.18 18.47
CA ILE A 25 12.04 -16.69 18.35
C ILE A 25 11.80 -15.53 19.30
N GLY A 26 11.52 -14.35 18.75
CA GLY A 26 11.23 -13.13 19.48
C GLY A 26 9.87 -12.55 19.09
N CYS A 27 9.23 -11.81 20.00
CA CYS A 27 8.03 -11.05 19.65
C CYS A 27 8.39 -9.77 18.87
N GLY A 28 7.48 -9.37 18.01
CA GLY A 28 7.59 -8.16 17.18
C GLY A 28 7.48 -6.88 17.98
N ARG A 29 7.54 -5.75 17.27
CA ARG A 29 7.37 -4.41 17.87
C ARG A 29 5.92 -4.20 18.28
N GLN A 30 5.70 -3.32 19.26
CA GLN A 30 4.37 -2.84 19.58
C GLN A 30 3.83 -2.00 18.43
N GLN A 31 2.64 -2.34 17.94
CA GLN A 31 1.94 -1.57 16.90
C GLN A 31 0.76 -0.83 17.53
N PHE A 32 0.51 0.42 17.13
CA PHE A 32 -0.65 1.19 17.57
C PHE A 32 -1.93 0.50 17.04
N ALA A 33 -2.83 0.09 17.94
CA ALA A 33 -4.02 -0.72 17.63
C ALA A 33 -3.75 -2.12 17.01
N GLY A 34 -2.53 -2.66 17.12
CA GLY A 34 -2.14 -3.97 16.58
C GLY A 34 -1.87 -5.05 17.63
N ASP A 35 -1.35 -6.20 17.17
CA ASP A 35 -0.96 -7.32 18.04
C ASP A 35 0.10 -6.92 19.07
N PRO A 36 0.02 -7.41 20.31
CA PRO A 36 0.98 -7.08 21.36
C PRO A 36 2.40 -7.50 20.98
N GLY A 37 3.38 -6.67 21.29
CA GLY A 37 4.79 -6.90 20.98
C GLY A 37 5.70 -6.10 21.89
N ASN A 38 6.81 -6.70 22.33
CA ASN A 38 7.78 -6.09 23.23
C ASN A 38 9.14 -5.85 22.55
N SER A 39 9.20 -5.98 21.22
CA SER A 39 10.41 -5.77 20.41
C SER A 39 11.57 -6.72 20.73
N HIS A 40 11.31 -7.91 21.28
CA HIS A 40 12.37 -8.87 21.61
C HIS A 40 13.14 -9.36 20.38
N GLN A 41 12.50 -9.42 19.20
CA GLN A 41 13.23 -9.76 17.98
C GLN A 41 14.21 -8.66 17.55
N LEU A 42 13.84 -7.39 17.76
CA LEU A 42 14.76 -6.26 17.51
C LEU A 42 15.92 -6.27 18.51
N GLN A 43 15.66 -6.58 19.78
CA GLN A 43 16.71 -6.74 20.78
C GLN A 43 17.66 -7.89 20.42
N HIS A 44 17.12 -9.00 19.93
CA HIS A 44 17.92 -10.11 19.41
C HIS A 44 18.85 -9.67 18.28
N TYR A 45 18.35 -8.88 17.32
CA TYR A 45 19.20 -8.28 16.28
C TYR A 45 20.30 -7.39 16.88
N ASN A 46 19.99 -6.51 17.82
CA ASN A 46 20.99 -5.61 18.43
C ASN A 46 22.10 -6.36 19.18
N LEU A 47 21.82 -7.54 19.73
CA LEU A 47 22.78 -8.35 20.47
C LEU A 47 23.59 -9.30 19.57
N SER A 48 22.94 -9.94 18.61
CA SER A 48 23.55 -10.98 17.77
C SER A 48 24.01 -10.48 16.40
N SER A 49 23.58 -9.28 15.99
CA SER A 49 23.71 -8.74 14.64
C SER A 49 23.11 -9.63 13.55
N HIS A 50 22.14 -10.50 13.88
CA HIS A 50 21.47 -11.36 12.89
C HIS A 50 20.42 -10.58 12.09
N PRO A 51 20.62 -10.38 10.78
CA PRO A 51 19.94 -9.31 10.06
C PRO A 51 18.52 -9.65 9.58
N ILE A 52 18.16 -10.93 9.50
CA ILE A 52 16.95 -11.37 8.81
C ILE A 52 16.05 -12.16 9.75
N SER A 53 14.76 -11.85 9.74
CA SER A 53 13.74 -12.62 10.48
C SER A 53 12.46 -12.75 9.68
N VAL A 54 11.76 -13.87 9.86
CA VAL A 54 10.48 -14.18 9.21
C VAL A 54 9.36 -14.25 10.24
N LYS A 55 8.19 -13.70 9.93
CA LYS A 55 7.01 -13.81 10.80
C LYS A 55 6.42 -15.22 10.73
N LEU A 56 6.18 -15.84 11.88
CA LEU A 56 5.67 -17.22 11.96
C LEU A 56 4.16 -17.32 11.71
N GLY A 57 3.39 -16.33 12.16
CA GLY A 57 1.92 -16.37 12.08
C GLY A 57 1.35 -16.24 10.66
N SER A 58 2.13 -15.73 9.71
CA SER A 58 1.76 -15.51 8.31
C SER A 58 2.03 -16.72 7.40
N LEU A 59 2.61 -17.80 7.92
CA LEU A 59 2.91 -19.01 7.17
C LEU A 59 1.60 -19.80 6.92
N SER A 60 1.20 -19.95 5.66
CA SER A 60 0.00 -20.72 5.26
C SER A 60 0.36 -21.87 4.33
N ALA A 61 -0.23 -23.05 4.57
CA ALA A 61 -0.67 -23.95 3.53
C ALA A 61 -2.14 -23.62 3.22
N ASP A 62 -2.40 -22.84 2.17
CA ASP A 62 -3.78 -22.58 1.75
C ASP A 62 -4.39 -23.90 1.24
N SER A 63 -5.30 -24.48 2.03
CA SER A 63 -6.10 -25.65 1.62
C SER A 63 -7.38 -25.26 0.86
N ASP A 64 -7.69 -23.98 0.73
CA ASP A 64 -8.86 -23.50 0.02
C ASP A 64 -8.50 -22.29 -0.85
N ILE A 65 -8.88 -22.37 -2.13
CA ILE A 65 -8.60 -21.47 -3.26
C ILE A 65 -7.39 -21.93 -4.09
N GLY A 66 -7.68 -22.44 -5.30
CA GLY A 66 -6.73 -23.06 -6.23
C GLY A 66 -5.65 -22.13 -6.79
N ILE A 67 -4.74 -21.68 -5.93
CA ILE A 67 -3.52 -20.99 -6.29
C ILE A 67 -2.39 -21.77 -5.61
N SER A 68 -1.57 -22.44 -6.44
CA SER A 68 -0.50 -23.36 -6.06
C SER A 68 0.26 -22.94 -4.79
N SER A 69 0.50 -23.91 -3.89
CA SER A 69 1.27 -23.83 -2.64
C SER A 69 2.67 -23.19 -2.75
N LEU A 70 3.15 -22.89 -3.97
CA LEU A 70 4.36 -22.11 -4.22
C LEU A 70 4.16 -20.59 -4.03
N ILE A 71 2.93 -20.06 -4.16
CA ILE A 71 2.66 -18.63 -4.07
C ILE A 71 2.54 -18.16 -2.61
N SER A 72 2.02 -18.99 -1.69
CA SER A 72 1.91 -18.59 -0.27
C SER A 72 3.29 -18.44 0.42
N LEU A 73 4.34 -19.08 -0.11
CA LEU A 73 5.73 -18.92 0.36
C LEU A 73 6.36 -17.58 -0.08
N LEU A 74 5.93 -17.02 -1.21
CA LEU A 74 6.34 -15.68 -1.67
C LEU A 74 5.73 -14.53 -0.83
N ILE A 75 4.79 -14.85 0.07
CA ILE A 75 4.08 -13.91 0.95
C ILE A 75 4.56 -14.06 2.41
N SER A 76 5.72 -14.70 2.61
CA SER A 76 6.35 -14.75 3.94
C SER A 76 6.82 -13.34 4.31
N ASP A 77 6.30 -12.78 5.41
CA ASP A 77 6.71 -11.47 5.92
C ASP A 77 8.16 -11.58 6.46
N VAL A 78 9.16 -11.36 5.58
CA VAL A 78 10.58 -11.34 5.93
C VAL A 78 11.03 -9.89 6.15
N TYR A 79 11.64 -9.61 7.29
CA TYR A 79 12.14 -8.29 7.65
C TYR A 79 13.67 -8.28 7.71
N CYS A 80 14.27 -7.31 7.02
CA CYS A 80 15.71 -7.03 7.05
C CYS A 80 15.99 -5.87 8.02
N TYR A 81 16.61 -6.17 9.17
CA TYR A 81 16.93 -5.15 10.17
C TYR A 81 18.05 -4.18 9.76
N ILE A 82 18.97 -4.61 8.89
CA ILE A 82 20.01 -3.73 8.32
C ILE A 82 19.39 -2.74 7.32
N CYS A 83 18.48 -3.24 6.49
CA CYS A 83 17.81 -2.47 5.45
C CYS A 83 16.71 -1.56 6.04
N GLY A 84 16.16 -1.94 7.19
CA GLY A 84 15.04 -1.26 7.83
C GLY A 84 13.69 -1.51 7.15
N GLU A 85 13.60 -2.51 6.27
CA GLU A 85 12.44 -2.75 5.40
C GLU A 85 12.14 -4.24 5.20
N GLU A 86 10.93 -4.50 4.69
CA GLU A 86 10.48 -5.83 4.30
C GLU A 86 11.14 -6.27 2.99
N ARG A 87 11.49 -7.55 2.91
CA ARG A 87 12.12 -8.16 1.75
C ARG A 87 11.42 -9.47 1.41
N THR A 88 11.57 -9.91 0.16
CA THR A 88 11.13 -11.23 -0.28
C THR A 88 12.32 -12.17 -0.28
N ASP A 89 12.10 -13.44 0.07
CA ASP A 89 13.10 -14.49 0.01
C ASP A 89 12.57 -15.65 -0.85
N ASP A 90 13.15 -15.80 -2.05
CA ASP A 90 12.77 -16.84 -3.01
C ASP A 90 13.07 -18.26 -2.50
N ASN A 91 13.95 -18.40 -1.49
CA ASN A 91 14.38 -19.69 -0.92
C ASN A 91 13.86 -19.91 0.51
N ILE A 92 12.85 -19.14 0.95
CA ILE A 92 12.34 -19.20 2.32
C ILE A 92 11.88 -20.61 2.73
N HIS A 93 11.37 -21.41 1.78
CA HIS A 93 11.00 -22.79 2.03
C HIS A 93 12.17 -23.64 2.54
N ASN A 94 13.33 -23.54 1.88
CA ASN A 94 14.54 -24.26 2.26
C ASN A 94 15.07 -23.78 3.62
N HIS A 95 15.00 -22.46 3.88
CA HIS A 95 15.39 -21.89 5.17
C HIS A 95 14.48 -22.36 6.31
N LEU A 96 13.17 -22.47 6.10
CA LEU A 96 12.23 -22.97 7.11
C LEU A 96 12.41 -24.48 7.37
N LEU A 97 12.65 -25.27 6.32
CA LEU A 97 12.96 -26.69 6.45
C LEU A 97 14.23 -26.96 7.26
N HIS A 98 15.25 -26.08 7.17
CA HIS A 98 16.46 -26.17 8.00
C HIS A 98 16.14 -26.13 9.50
N PHE A 99 15.10 -25.38 9.90
CA PHE A 99 14.62 -25.29 11.28
C PHE A 99 13.52 -26.32 11.61
N HIS A 100 13.31 -27.33 10.76
CA HIS A 100 12.25 -28.32 10.89
C HIS A 100 10.82 -27.73 10.92
N ILE A 101 10.65 -26.54 10.33
CA ILE A 101 9.34 -25.90 10.17
C ILE A 101 8.85 -26.25 8.76
N ASP A 102 7.91 -27.19 8.69
CA ASP A 102 7.25 -27.53 7.43
C ASP A 102 6.07 -26.55 7.19
N PRO A 103 6.20 -25.59 6.25
CA PRO A 103 5.15 -24.64 5.97
C PRO A 103 3.90 -25.30 5.38
N THR A 104 4.01 -26.51 4.81
CA THR A 104 2.85 -27.23 4.24
C THR A 104 1.92 -27.84 5.28
N GLN A 105 2.37 -27.92 6.54
CA GLN A 105 1.60 -28.45 7.68
C GLN A 105 1.14 -27.35 8.65
N GLN A 106 1.40 -26.08 8.34
CA GLN A 106 1.05 -24.95 9.19
C GLN A 106 -0.26 -24.33 8.72
N ASN A 107 -1.23 -24.23 9.64
CA ASN A 107 -2.43 -23.44 9.42
C ASN A 107 -2.11 -21.98 9.73
N LYS A 108 -2.50 -21.08 8.83
CA LYS A 108 -2.35 -19.64 9.05
C LYS A 108 -3.07 -19.22 10.32
N THR A 109 -2.33 -18.68 11.28
CA THR A 109 -2.85 -18.27 12.60
C THR A 109 -2.99 -16.76 12.74
N GLU A 110 -2.29 -15.99 11.90
CA GLU A 110 -2.31 -14.54 11.90
C GLU A 110 -2.40 -13.98 10.48
N LYS A 111 -2.99 -12.79 10.37
CA LYS A 111 -3.02 -12.05 9.11
C LYS A 111 -1.59 -11.63 8.72
N THR A 112 -1.30 -11.67 7.42
CA THR A 112 -0.04 -11.12 6.87
C THR A 112 -0.02 -9.61 7.10
N LEU A 113 1.17 -8.99 7.03
CA LEU A 113 1.27 -7.53 7.12
C LEU A 113 0.47 -6.85 6.02
N ILE A 114 0.47 -7.39 4.80
CA ILE A 114 -0.32 -6.90 3.66
C ILE A 114 -1.82 -6.96 3.96
N GLU A 115 -2.33 -8.07 4.50
CA GLU A 115 -3.75 -8.19 4.86
C GLU A 115 -4.14 -7.23 5.96
N ARG A 116 -3.27 -7.06 6.97
CA ARG A 116 -3.49 -6.05 8.01
C ARG A 116 -3.47 -4.66 7.41
N GLN A 117 -2.61 -4.37 6.45
CA GLN A 117 -2.56 -3.06 5.80
C GLN A 117 -3.77 -2.80 4.91
N ILE A 118 -4.31 -3.83 4.24
CA ILE A 118 -5.57 -3.76 3.48
C ILE A 118 -6.74 -3.56 4.44
N GLU A 119 -6.80 -4.32 5.53
CA GLU A 119 -7.87 -4.19 6.52
C GLU A 119 -7.78 -2.86 7.27
N GLU A 120 -6.57 -2.40 7.61
CA GLU A 120 -6.33 -1.08 8.20
C GLU A 120 -6.71 0.00 7.20
N ASN A 121 -6.40 -0.12 5.90
CA ASN A 121 -6.88 0.82 4.87
C ASN A 121 -8.41 0.79 4.68
N LEU A 122 -9.04 -0.38 4.79
CA LEU A 122 -10.49 -0.54 4.68
C LEU A 122 -11.22 -0.08 5.94
N LYS A 123 -10.61 -0.23 7.13
CA LYS A 123 -11.12 0.25 8.42
C LYS A 123 -10.76 1.71 8.67
N TRP A 124 -9.68 2.20 8.06
CA TRP A 124 -9.41 3.62 7.77
C TRP A 124 -10.31 4.13 6.64
N ASP A 125 -11.54 3.60 6.56
CA ASP A 125 -12.64 4.47 6.19
C ASP A 125 -12.58 5.62 7.20
N PHE A 126 -12.08 6.76 6.71
CA PHE A 126 -11.82 7.96 7.49
C PHE A 126 -12.96 8.11 8.47
N SER A 127 -12.67 7.99 9.78
CA SER A 127 -13.63 8.34 10.80
C SER A 127 -14.22 9.67 10.37
N THR A 128 -15.47 9.65 9.88
CA THR A 128 -16.21 10.83 9.44
C THR A 128 -16.60 11.60 10.69
N THR A 129 -15.74 11.66 11.70
CA THR A 129 -15.96 12.09 13.06
C THR A 129 -14.73 12.91 13.40
N THR A 130 -14.93 14.21 13.65
CA THR A 130 -13.86 15.12 14.06
C THR A 130 -13.31 14.70 15.43
N ASP A 131 -12.18 15.27 15.85
CA ASP A 131 -11.61 15.06 17.20
C ASP A 131 -12.60 15.38 18.34
N SER A 132 -13.69 16.10 18.03
CA SER A 132 -14.78 16.45 18.95
C SER A 132 -15.97 15.48 18.91
N GLY A 133 -15.90 14.38 18.14
CA GLY A 133 -16.99 13.40 18.05
C GLY A 133 -18.11 13.77 17.06
N ASN A 134 -17.98 14.85 16.28
CA ASN A 134 -19.02 15.31 15.35
C ASN A 134 -18.84 14.75 13.95
N GLN A 135 -19.94 14.32 13.31
CA GLN A 135 -19.84 13.79 11.96
C GLN A 135 -19.47 14.87 10.92
N MET A 136 -18.44 14.63 10.11
CA MET A 136 -18.04 15.53 9.01
C MET A 136 -19.10 15.55 7.93
N GLN A 137 -19.50 16.76 7.52
CA GLN A 137 -20.50 16.94 6.47
C GLN A 137 -19.86 16.65 5.10
N PRO A 138 -20.43 15.75 4.28
CA PRO A 138 -19.93 15.47 2.96
C PRO A 138 -20.13 16.69 2.04
N VAL A 139 -19.12 16.97 1.22
CA VAL A 139 -19.10 18.10 0.30
C VAL A 139 -19.10 17.61 -1.15
N PHE A 140 -19.79 18.36 -2.01
CA PHE A 140 -19.96 18.03 -3.43
C PHE A 140 -19.75 19.27 -4.29
N GLY A 141 -19.26 19.08 -5.51
CA GLY A 141 -19.14 20.13 -6.50
C GLY A 141 -17.81 20.17 -7.25
N PRO A 142 -17.58 21.22 -8.04
CA PRO A 142 -16.34 21.43 -8.79
C PRO A 142 -15.12 21.42 -7.88
N GLY A 143 -14.11 20.60 -8.21
CA GLY A 143 -12.89 20.45 -7.42
C GLY A 143 -13.03 19.61 -6.14
N LEU A 144 -14.20 19.03 -5.89
CA LEU A 144 -14.50 18.19 -4.72
C LEU A 144 -14.73 16.72 -5.10
N THR A 145 -14.24 16.30 -6.28
CA THR A 145 -14.32 14.90 -6.71
C THR A 145 -13.28 14.05 -5.98
N GLY A 146 -13.73 12.99 -5.32
CA GLY A 146 -12.88 11.99 -4.68
C GLY A 146 -12.29 11.00 -5.67
N LEU A 147 -11.22 10.32 -5.29
CA LEU A 147 -10.58 9.28 -6.11
C LEU A 147 -10.83 7.90 -5.50
N LYS A 148 -11.31 6.96 -6.32
CA LYS A 148 -11.50 5.57 -5.90
C LYS A 148 -10.15 4.93 -5.60
N ASN A 149 -10.04 4.25 -4.46
CA ASN A 149 -8.86 3.47 -4.13
C ASN A 149 -8.80 2.21 -5.02
N LEU A 150 -7.69 2.01 -5.72
CA LEU A 150 -7.44 0.91 -6.67
C LEU A 150 -6.54 -0.19 -6.05
N GLY A 151 -6.57 -0.32 -4.73
CA GLY A 151 -5.62 -1.13 -3.96
C GLY A 151 -4.32 -0.37 -3.76
N ASN A 152 -4.07 0.03 -2.51
CA ASN A 152 -2.86 0.72 -2.07
C ASN A 152 -2.56 2.03 -2.81
N SER A 153 -3.55 2.65 -3.46
CA SER A 153 -3.34 3.85 -4.29
C SER A 153 -3.59 5.17 -3.55
N CYS A 154 -3.62 5.16 -2.22
CA CYS A 154 -3.86 6.36 -1.42
C CYS A 154 -2.76 7.42 -1.64
N TYR A 155 -1.50 7.01 -1.76
CA TYR A 155 -0.38 7.91 -2.07
C TYR A 155 -0.60 8.68 -3.38
N LEU A 156 -1.08 7.98 -4.43
CA LEU A 156 -1.38 8.56 -5.73
C LEU A 156 -2.54 9.54 -5.59
N ALA A 157 -3.60 9.13 -4.88
CA ALA A 157 -4.76 9.99 -4.64
C ALA A 157 -4.36 11.29 -3.94
N SER A 158 -3.57 11.21 -2.86
CA SER A 158 -3.09 12.39 -2.13
C SER A 158 -2.25 13.32 -3.01
N VAL A 159 -1.28 12.79 -3.76
CA VAL A 159 -0.42 13.61 -4.64
C VAL A 159 -1.24 14.29 -5.73
N VAL A 160 -2.14 13.55 -6.38
CA VAL A 160 -2.98 14.09 -7.46
C VAL A 160 -3.91 15.19 -6.94
N GLN A 161 -4.55 14.98 -5.78
CA GLN A 161 -5.41 15.99 -5.16
C GLN A 161 -4.62 17.26 -4.78
N CYS A 162 -3.40 17.10 -4.24
CA CYS A 162 -2.52 18.24 -3.95
C CYS A 162 -2.12 19.00 -5.22
N LEU A 163 -1.72 18.30 -6.29
CA LEU A 163 -1.33 18.93 -7.54
C LEU A 163 -2.48 19.72 -8.17
N PHE A 164 -3.67 19.12 -8.26
CA PHE A 164 -4.86 19.80 -8.81
C PHE A 164 -5.47 20.84 -7.88
N SER A 165 -4.98 21.00 -6.66
CA SER A 165 -5.32 22.13 -5.79
C SER A 165 -4.48 23.39 -6.11
N LEU A 166 -3.39 23.24 -6.90
CA LEU A 166 -2.54 24.36 -7.29
C LEU A 166 -3.14 25.11 -8.49
N PRO A 167 -3.36 26.44 -8.40
CA PRO A 167 -3.94 27.22 -9.49
C PRO A 167 -3.18 27.11 -10.82
N ALA A 168 -1.84 27.07 -10.77
CA ALA A 168 -1.01 26.92 -11.98
C ALA A 168 -1.24 25.57 -12.68
N PHE A 169 -1.42 24.50 -11.90
CA PHE A 169 -1.67 23.17 -12.45
C PHE A 169 -3.08 23.07 -13.03
N GLN A 170 -4.06 23.68 -12.36
CA GLN A 170 -5.42 23.81 -12.88
C GLN A 170 -5.40 24.57 -14.22
N GLN A 171 -4.77 25.74 -14.28
CA GLN A 171 -4.72 26.54 -15.52
C GLN A 171 -4.05 25.81 -16.69
N ARG A 172 -3.05 24.95 -16.43
CA ARG A 172 -2.32 24.24 -17.48
C ARG A 172 -3.08 23.05 -18.07
N TYR A 173 -3.87 22.34 -17.26
CA TYR A 173 -4.49 21.07 -17.65
C TYR A 173 -6.01 21.10 -17.68
N TYR A 174 -6.66 22.02 -16.96
CA TYR A 174 -8.10 22.19 -16.94
C TYR A 174 -8.52 23.26 -17.95
N GLY A 175 -9.02 22.80 -19.09
CA GLY A 175 -9.59 23.65 -20.12
C GLY A 175 -10.81 22.97 -20.73
N PRO A 176 -12.02 23.23 -20.21
CA PRO A 176 -13.26 22.58 -20.69
C PRO A 176 -13.58 22.89 -22.15
N ASN A 177 -12.98 23.94 -22.71
CA ASN A 177 -13.15 24.37 -24.10
C ASN A 177 -11.89 24.11 -24.96
N LEU A 178 -10.89 23.37 -24.44
CA LEU A 178 -9.73 23.00 -25.24
C LEU A 178 -10.11 21.87 -26.19
N GLU A 179 -9.72 22.03 -27.46
CA GLU A 179 -9.81 20.93 -28.42
C GLU A 179 -9.03 19.72 -27.90
N PRO A 180 -9.56 18.49 -28.11
CA PRO A 180 -8.83 17.28 -27.78
C PRO A 180 -7.48 17.25 -28.48
N LEU A 181 -6.45 16.78 -27.78
CA LEU A 181 -5.15 16.57 -28.41
C LEU A 181 -5.27 15.48 -29.48
N VAL A 182 -4.86 15.79 -30.70
CA VAL A 182 -4.82 14.83 -31.80
C VAL A 182 -3.54 14.01 -31.66
N GLU A 183 -3.64 12.92 -30.90
CA GLU A 183 -2.54 12.00 -30.66
C GLU A 183 -2.90 10.59 -31.15
N MET A 184 -1.92 9.87 -31.68
CA MET A 184 -2.10 8.51 -32.19
C MET A 184 -2.42 7.50 -31.06
N ASN A 185 -1.96 7.76 -29.83
CA ASN A 185 -2.30 6.95 -28.66
C ASN A 185 -2.47 7.82 -27.39
N PRO A 186 -3.68 8.38 -27.16
CA PRO A 186 -3.96 9.23 -26.00
C PRO A 186 -3.88 8.52 -24.63
N ALA A 187 -3.93 7.18 -24.62
CA ALA A 187 -3.77 6.39 -23.41
C ALA A 187 -2.32 6.40 -22.89
N ASP A 188 -1.34 6.53 -23.80
CA ASP A 188 0.09 6.55 -23.49
C ASP A 188 0.65 7.99 -23.33
N SER A 189 -0.16 9.01 -23.57
CA SER A 189 0.25 10.42 -23.40
C SER A 189 -0.05 10.92 -22.00
N LEU A 190 1.00 11.37 -21.31
CA LEU A 190 0.89 11.96 -19.98
C LEU A 190 0.03 13.23 -20.01
N GLU A 191 0.19 14.05 -21.03
CA GLU A 191 -0.58 15.27 -21.23
C GLU A 191 -2.07 14.95 -21.37
N SER A 192 -2.44 13.99 -22.22
CA SER A 192 -3.83 13.56 -22.41
C SER A 192 -4.43 12.98 -21.13
N GLN A 193 -3.69 12.15 -20.39
CA GLN A 193 -4.17 11.60 -19.12
C GLN A 193 -4.29 12.68 -18.03
N LEU A 194 -3.38 13.66 -17.98
CA LEU A 194 -3.46 14.77 -17.02
C LEU A 194 -4.65 15.70 -17.30
N ARG A 195 -4.91 16.05 -18.57
CA ARG A 195 -6.10 16.83 -18.96
C ARG A 195 -7.39 16.08 -18.62
N LYS A 196 -7.42 14.77 -18.87
CA LYS A 196 -8.55 13.91 -18.48
C LYS A 196 -8.77 13.88 -16.96
N MET A 197 -7.69 13.77 -16.18
CA MET A 197 -7.75 13.84 -14.73
C MET A 197 -8.23 15.22 -14.25
N ALA A 198 -7.76 16.30 -14.88
CA ALA A 198 -8.16 17.67 -14.57
C ALA A 198 -9.66 17.85 -14.75
N ASP A 199 -10.18 17.44 -15.91
CA ASP A 199 -11.62 17.50 -16.19
C ASP A 199 -12.43 16.64 -15.20
N GLY A 200 -11.97 15.42 -14.92
CA GLY A 200 -12.62 14.53 -13.95
C GLY A 200 -12.69 15.10 -12.53
N LEU A 201 -11.62 15.77 -12.08
CA LEU A 201 -11.52 16.32 -10.73
C LEU A 201 -12.22 17.67 -10.58
N LEU A 202 -12.09 18.55 -11.58
CA LEU A 202 -12.45 19.97 -11.46
C LEU A 202 -13.81 20.30 -12.08
N SER A 203 -14.33 19.48 -13.01
CA SER A 203 -15.63 19.77 -13.66
C SER A 203 -16.84 19.66 -12.73
N GLY A 204 -16.72 18.92 -11.62
CA GLY A 204 -17.83 18.62 -10.71
C GLY A 204 -18.81 17.56 -11.25
N ARG A 205 -18.63 17.05 -12.46
CA ARG A 205 -19.51 16.02 -13.06
C ARG A 205 -19.52 14.70 -12.27
N TYR A 206 -18.41 14.39 -11.61
CA TYR A 206 -18.17 13.17 -10.85
C TYR A 206 -18.25 13.36 -9.34
N SER A 207 -18.54 14.57 -8.87
CA SER A 207 -18.77 14.89 -7.45
C SER A 207 -20.27 15.02 -7.21
N LYS A 208 -20.99 13.90 -7.36
CA LYS A 208 -22.45 13.80 -7.17
C LYS A 208 -22.77 12.69 -6.17
N LYS A 209 -23.90 12.83 -5.47
CA LYS A 209 -24.44 11.78 -4.61
C LYS A 209 -24.85 10.57 -5.45
N ILE A 210 -24.57 9.37 -4.93
CA ILE A 210 -24.97 8.09 -5.56
C ILE A 210 -26.48 7.87 -5.37
N ASP A 211 -27.00 8.24 -4.20
CA ASP A 211 -28.41 8.10 -3.80
C ASP A 211 -28.76 9.23 -2.82
N ASP A 212 -30.02 9.67 -2.78
CA ASP A 212 -30.51 10.69 -1.84
C ASP A 212 -30.42 10.21 -0.38
N HIS A 213 -30.32 8.90 -0.17
CA HIS A 213 -30.16 8.25 1.13
C HIS A 213 -28.71 8.01 1.55
N THR A 214 -27.75 8.17 0.64
CA THR A 214 -26.33 7.95 0.94
C THR A 214 -25.53 9.21 0.67
N ASP A 215 -24.82 9.66 1.69
CA ASP A 215 -23.93 10.81 1.63
C ASP A 215 -22.58 10.50 0.96
N ALA A 216 -22.55 9.46 0.12
CA ALA A 216 -21.37 8.97 -0.58
C ALA A 216 -21.30 9.49 -2.02
N GLN A 217 -20.08 9.79 -2.47
CA GLN A 217 -19.78 9.98 -3.88
C GLN A 217 -19.22 8.70 -4.48
N GLU A 218 -19.48 8.46 -5.76
CA GLU A 218 -18.88 7.31 -6.46
C GLU A 218 -17.36 7.47 -6.55
N GLY A 219 -16.90 8.69 -6.84
CA GLY A 219 -15.49 9.01 -7.03
C GLY A 219 -14.95 8.52 -8.36
N LEU A 220 -13.83 9.11 -8.79
CA LEU A 220 -13.21 8.83 -10.07
C LEU A 220 -12.16 7.72 -9.94
N PRO A 221 -12.20 6.63 -10.73
CA PRO A 221 -11.15 5.61 -10.76
C PRO A 221 -10.00 6.02 -11.68
N PRO A 222 -8.79 6.32 -11.16
CA PRO A 222 -7.66 6.78 -11.97
C PRO A 222 -6.86 5.63 -12.60
N THR A 223 -7.53 4.62 -13.16
CA THR A 223 -6.86 3.37 -13.59
C THR A 223 -5.87 3.59 -14.73
N MET A 224 -6.28 4.26 -15.81
CA MET A 224 -5.37 4.54 -16.95
C MET A 224 -4.17 5.38 -16.52
N PHE A 225 -4.42 6.37 -15.68
CA PHE A 225 -3.38 7.25 -15.16
C PHE A 225 -2.39 6.51 -14.27
N LYS A 226 -2.87 5.64 -13.36
CA LYS A 226 -2.03 4.76 -12.54
C LYS A 226 -1.15 3.87 -13.42
N THR A 227 -1.73 3.23 -14.43
CA THR A 227 -0.99 2.36 -15.37
C THR A 227 0.10 3.14 -16.11
N LEU A 228 -0.20 4.35 -16.57
CA LEU A 228 0.75 5.18 -17.31
C LEU A 228 1.93 5.63 -16.42
N VAL A 229 1.64 6.19 -15.24
CA VAL A 229 2.67 6.67 -14.31
C VAL A 229 3.50 5.51 -13.75
N GLY A 230 2.90 4.32 -13.62
CA GLY A 230 3.58 3.10 -13.18
C GLY A 230 4.45 2.44 -14.24
N ARG A 231 4.24 2.73 -15.53
CA ARG A 231 4.92 2.05 -16.64
C ARG A 231 6.44 2.22 -16.56
N GLY A 232 7.17 1.12 -16.60
CA GLY A 232 8.64 1.11 -16.57
C GLY A 232 9.26 1.42 -15.21
N HIS A 233 8.47 1.51 -14.14
CA HIS A 233 8.99 1.67 -12.78
C HIS A 233 8.73 0.39 -11.95
N PRO A 234 9.76 -0.28 -11.42
CA PRO A 234 9.61 -1.55 -10.71
C PRO A 234 8.70 -1.45 -9.50
N GLU A 235 8.61 -0.27 -8.87
CA GLU A 235 7.75 -0.02 -7.71
C GLU A 235 6.33 0.43 -8.09
N PHE A 236 6.16 1.46 -8.93
CA PHE A 236 4.85 2.02 -9.30
C PHE A 236 4.06 1.17 -10.31
N ALA A 237 4.70 0.22 -11.01
CA ALA A 237 3.99 -0.77 -11.84
C ALA A 237 3.22 -1.80 -11.00
N THR A 238 3.55 -1.93 -9.71
CA THR A 238 2.95 -2.93 -8.83
C THR A 238 1.80 -2.32 -8.02
N ASN A 239 0.88 -3.18 -7.57
CA ASN A 239 -0.16 -2.79 -6.61
C ASN A 239 0.35 -2.77 -5.14
N LYS A 240 1.67 -2.76 -4.93
CA LYS A 240 2.26 -2.68 -3.58
C LYS A 240 2.11 -1.27 -3.01
N GLN A 241 1.98 -1.20 -1.69
CA GLN A 241 1.94 0.06 -0.95
C GLN A 241 3.31 0.73 -1.05
N GLN A 242 3.32 1.99 -1.48
CA GLN A 242 4.56 2.76 -1.64
C GLN A 242 4.76 3.64 -0.41
N ALA A 243 5.93 3.50 0.22
CA ALA A 243 6.21 4.09 1.54
C ALA A 243 6.45 5.61 1.51
N CYS A 244 6.46 6.28 0.35
CA CYS A 244 6.87 7.68 0.34
C CYS A 244 6.17 8.54 -0.72
N TYR A 245 5.34 9.46 -0.22
CA TYR A 245 4.89 10.67 -0.91
C TYR A 245 6.02 11.35 -1.72
N PHE A 246 7.25 11.38 -1.18
CA PHE A 246 8.42 11.98 -1.82
C PHE A 246 8.87 11.27 -3.11
N SER A 247 8.86 9.93 -3.13
CA SER A 247 9.22 9.14 -4.32
C SER A 247 8.23 9.35 -5.46
N THR A 248 6.93 9.41 -5.14
CA THR A 248 5.86 9.68 -6.10
C THR A 248 5.96 11.11 -6.62
N PHE A 249 6.16 12.09 -5.74
CA PHE A 249 6.32 13.50 -6.12
C PHE A 249 7.57 13.73 -6.96
N THR A 250 8.68 13.07 -6.65
CA THR A 250 9.94 13.16 -7.41
C THR A 250 9.80 12.49 -8.77
N LYS A 251 9.13 11.34 -8.86
CA LYS A 251 8.82 10.70 -10.15
C LYS A 251 7.89 11.56 -11.00
N PHE A 252 6.85 12.14 -10.41
CA PHE A 252 6.00 13.12 -11.08
C PHE A 252 6.81 14.31 -11.57
N ARG A 253 7.65 14.90 -10.72
CA ARG A 253 8.52 16.00 -11.12
C ARG A 253 9.47 15.61 -12.24
N MET A 254 10.03 14.40 -12.23
CA MET A 254 10.87 13.89 -13.33
C MET A 254 10.08 13.71 -14.63
N LEU A 255 8.88 13.13 -14.57
CA LEU A 255 8.00 12.96 -15.72
C LEU A 255 7.60 14.31 -16.30
N LEU A 256 7.23 15.27 -15.44
CA LEU A 256 6.88 16.63 -15.84
C LEU A 256 8.11 17.40 -16.37
N ASN A 257 9.29 17.22 -15.79
CA ASN A 257 10.52 17.86 -16.29
C ASN A 257 11.00 17.26 -17.63
N SER A 258 10.77 15.97 -17.88
CA SER A 258 11.10 15.35 -19.17
C SER A 258 10.18 15.76 -20.32
N SER A 259 9.11 16.51 -20.01
CA SER A 259 8.13 17.01 -20.98
C SER A 259 8.13 18.55 -21.07
N ASP A 260 9.21 19.21 -20.65
CA ASP A 260 9.40 20.68 -20.69
C ASP A 260 8.25 21.48 -20.04
N ILE A 261 7.89 21.11 -18.81
CA ILE A 261 6.70 21.68 -18.12
C ILE A 261 7.02 22.90 -17.25
N PHE A 262 8.30 23.23 -17.02
CA PHE A 262 8.72 24.39 -16.21
C PHE A 262 9.56 25.43 -16.97
N SER A 263 9.73 25.29 -18.28
CA SER A 263 10.32 26.35 -19.10
C SER A 263 9.25 27.36 -19.49
N THR A 264 9.11 28.37 -18.63
CA THR A 264 8.56 29.73 -18.86
C THR A 264 7.23 29.86 -19.60
#